data_AF-A0A451CJT7-F1
#
_entry.id   AF-A0A451CJT7-F1
#
_cell.length_a   1.000
_cell.length_b   1.000
_cell.length_c   1.000
_cell.angle_alpha   90.00
_cell.angle_beta   90.00
_cell.angle_gamma   90.00
#
_symmetry.space_group_name_H-M   'P 1'
#
loop_
_entity.id
_entity.type
_entity.pdbx_description
1 polymer ?
#
loop_
_entity_poly.entity_id
_entity_poly.type
_entity_poly.pdbx_seq_one_letter_code
_entity_poly.pdbx_strand_id
1 'polypeptide(L)'
;MANEKHHTRIGAFVLETLTTGMYRNPLDTLREYVQNAFDSIRTAERQCVIKTDAGRIHVTISEKNRTLSIRDNGIGVPAADVAARLVNIGMSAKNLETDAGFRGIGRLAGIAYCDRV
;
A
#
# COMPACT_ATOMS: atom_id res chain seq x y z
N MET A 1 -16.55 39.57 -9.38
CA MET A 1 -15.86 39.21 -8.11
C MET A 1 -15.02 37.99 -8.39
N ALA A 2 -13.70 38.07 -8.23
CA ALA A 2 -12.79 36.97 -8.55
C ALA A 2 -12.96 35.86 -7.52
N ASN A 3 -13.16 34.63 -7.99
CA ASN A 3 -13.28 33.44 -7.17
C ASN A 3 -11.88 33.08 -6.64
N GLU A 4 -11.57 33.47 -5.40
CA GLU A 4 -10.30 33.06 -4.76
C GLU A 4 -10.31 31.54 -4.57
N LYS A 5 -9.50 30.84 -5.38
CA LYS A 5 -9.24 29.41 -5.19
C LYS A 5 -8.43 29.24 -3.91
N HIS A 6 -9.09 28.79 -2.85
CA HIS A 6 -8.40 28.38 -1.63
C HIS A 6 -7.62 27.08 -1.88
N HIS A 7 -6.31 27.10 -1.65
CA HIS A 7 -5.46 25.91 -1.73
C HIS A 7 -5.42 25.23 -0.36
N THR A 8 -5.90 23.99 -0.29
CA THR A 8 -5.83 23.17 0.93
C THR A 8 -4.36 22.96 1.31
N ARG A 9 -4.01 23.39 2.52
CA ARG A 9 -2.70 23.13 3.13
C ARG A 9 -2.84 21.97 4.12
N ILE A 10 -1.88 21.07 4.09
CA ILE A 10 -1.85 19.89 4.95
C ILE A 10 -0.62 19.98 5.86
N GLY A 11 -0.79 19.72 7.15
CA GLY A 11 0.29 19.77 8.14
C GLY A 11 1.30 18.62 7.99
N ALA A 12 2.52 18.84 8.46
CA ALA A 12 3.65 17.90 8.30
C ALA A 12 3.37 16.51 8.90
N PHE A 13 2.57 16.42 9.97
CA PHE A 13 2.27 15.19 10.69
C PHE A 13 0.99 14.49 10.23
N VAL A 14 0.43 14.88 9.08
CA VAL A 14 -0.84 14.30 8.59
C VAL A 14 -0.77 12.79 8.42
N LEU A 15 0.34 12.29 7.88
CA LEU A 15 0.50 10.88 7.55
C LEU A 15 0.52 10.05 8.83
N GLU A 16 1.35 10.45 9.78
CA GLU A 16 1.44 9.83 11.10
C GLU A 16 0.09 9.87 11.83
N THR A 17 -0.59 11.01 11.82
CA THR A 17 -1.90 11.18 12.47
C THR A 17 -2.95 10.23 11.86
N LEU A 18 -2.99 10.12 10.53
CA LEU A 18 -3.91 9.25 9.83
C LEU A 18 -3.57 7.77 10.09
N THR A 19 -2.29 7.38 9.96
CA THR A 19 -1.89 5.99 10.08
C THR A 19 -2.03 5.48 11.51
N THR A 20 -1.62 6.25 12.53
CA THR A 20 -1.77 5.86 13.94
C THR A 20 -3.24 5.85 14.39
N GLY A 21 -4.06 6.76 13.87
CA GLY A 21 -5.50 6.79 14.16
C GLY A 21 -6.27 5.64 13.52
N MET A 22 -5.89 5.23 12.30
CA MET A 22 -6.56 4.19 11.52
C MET A 22 -6.09 2.77 11.80
N TYR A 23 -4.79 2.58 12.03
CA TYR A 23 -4.19 1.28 12.26
C TYR A 23 -3.87 1.17 13.74
N ARG A 24 -4.84 0.66 14.52
CA ARG A 24 -4.68 0.45 15.97
C ARG A 24 -4.10 -0.92 16.28
N ASN A 25 -4.32 -1.91 15.41
CA ASN A 25 -3.75 -3.24 15.53
C ASN A 25 -2.62 -3.42 14.50
N PRO A 26 -1.39 -3.80 14.90
CA PRO A 26 -0.28 -4.03 13.97
C PRO A 26 -0.57 -5.11 12.93
N LEU A 27 -1.47 -6.06 13.24
CA LEU A 27 -1.89 -7.08 12.28
C LEU A 27 -2.70 -6.51 11.10
N ASP A 28 -3.34 -5.35 11.26
CA ASP A 28 -4.01 -4.66 10.15
C ASP A 28 -3.00 -4.20 9.09
N THR A 29 -1.82 -3.73 9.51
CA THR A 29 -0.73 -3.36 8.59
C THR A 29 -0.27 -4.54 7.76
N LEU A 30 -0.05 -5.69 8.40
CA LEU A 30 0.31 -6.92 7.69
C LEU A 30 -0.78 -7.32 6.69
N ARG A 31 -2.05 -7.25 7.10
CA ARG A 31 -3.20 -7.54 6.24
C ARG A 31 -3.20 -6.64 4.99
N GLU A 32 -2.99 -5.33 5.13
CA GLU A 32 -2.97 -4.39 4.00
C GLU A 32 -1.85 -4.74 2.99
N TYR A 33 -0.66 -5.09 3.48
CA TYR A 33 0.45 -5.46 2.61
C TYR A 33 0.24 -6.80 1.89
N VAL A 34 -0.31 -7.79 2.58
CA VAL A 34 -0.69 -9.07 1.96
C VAL A 34 -1.77 -8.86 0.90
N GLN A 35 -2.76 -7.99 1.16
CA GLN A 35 -3.79 -7.64 0.16
C GLN A 35 -3.19 -6.95 -1.06
N ASN A 36 -2.26 -6.00 -0.88
CA ASN A 36 -1.57 -5.35 -2.00
C ASN A 36 -0.75 -6.35 -2.83
N ALA A 37 -0.06 -7.27 -2.18
CA ALA A 37 0.66 -8.36 -2.84
C ALA A 37 -0.29 -9.29 -3.62
N PHE A 38 -1.44 -9.64 -3.04
CA PHE A 38 -2.47 -10.42 -3.72
C PHE A 38 -2.99 -9.73 -4.99
N ASP A 39 -3.33 -8.45 -4.92
CA ASP A 39 -3.83 -7.70 -6.08
C ASP A 39 -2.76 -7.58 -7.19
N SER A 40 -1.49 -7.39 -6.78
CA SER A 40 -0.32 -7.39 -7.67
C SER A 40 -0.19 -8.71 -8.43
N ILE A 41 -0.34 -9.84 -7.73
CA ILE A 41 -0.31 -11.20 -8.29
C ILE A 41 -1.49 -11.42 -9.25
N ARG A 42 -2.72 -11.10 -8.83
CA ARG A 42 -3.90 -11.30 -9.66
C ARG A 42 -3.83 -10.50 -10.95
N THR A 43 -3.26 -9.30 -10.88
CA THR A 43 -3.00 -8.48 -12.07
C THR A 43 -1.96 -9.13 -12.98
N ALA A 44 -0.87 -9.67 -12.42
CA ALA A 44 0.14 -10.37 -13.21
C ALA A 44 -0.39 -11.64 -13.90
N GLU A 45 -1.25 -12.42 -13.23
CA GLU A 45 -1.91 -13.59 -13.81
C GLU A 45 -2.86 -13.18 -14.95
N ARG A 46 -3.71 -12.17 -14.73
CA ARG A 46 -4.64 -11.63 -15.76
C ARG A 46 -3.91 -11.11 -16.98
N GLN A 47 -2.72 -10.54 -16.80
CA GLN A 47 -1.86 -10.03 -17.89
C GLN A 47 -0.89 -11.08 -18.44
N CYS A 48 -0.99 -12.33 -17.99
CA CYS A 48 -0.13 -13.44 -18.40
C CYS A 48 1.38 -13.19 -18.18
N VAL A 49 1.76 -12.30 -17.25
CA VAL A 49 3.15 -12.06 -16.83
C VAL A 49 3.67 -13.25 -16.03
N ILE A 50 2.79 -13.87 -15.24
CA ILE A 50 3.02 -15.15 -14.58
C ILE A 50 1.90 -16.12 -14.96
N LYS A 51 2.17 -17.42 -14.82
CA LYS A 51 1.15 -18.46 -15.01
C LYS A 51 0.09 -18.36 -13.91
N THR A 52 -1.15 -18.71 -14.24
CA THR A 52 -2.20 -18.92 -13.24
C THR A 52 -1.71 -19.85 -12.14
N ASP A 53 -1.99 -19.51 -10.88
CA ASP A 53 -1.62 -20.24 -9.67
C ASP A 53 -0.10 -20.29 -9.39
N ALA A 54 0.72 -19.57 -10.17
CA ALA A 54 2.14 -19.38 -9.88
C ALA A 54 2.41 -18.21 -8.92
N GLY A 55 1.38 -17.50 -8.47
CA GLY A 55 1.46 -16.43 -7.50
C GLY A 55 2.02 -16.87 -6.15
N ARG A 56 2.96 -16.10 -5.59
CA ARG A 56 3.64 -16.39 -4.32
C ARG A 56 3.84 -15.13 -3.51
N ILE A 57 3.51 -15.19 -2.22
CA ILE A 57 3.83 -14.15 -1.23
C ILE A 57 4.73 -14.80 -0.19
N HIS A 58 5.94 -14.26 -0.02
CA HIS A 58 6.86 -14.65 1.04
C HIS A 58 6.84 -13.59 2.14
N VAL A 59 6.48 -14.02 3.35
CA VAL A 59 6.52 -13.19 4.55
C VAL A 59 7.66 -13.69 5.43
N THR A 60 8.58 -12.80 5.81
CA THR A 60 9.72 -13.14 6.65
C THR A 60 9.82 -12.16 7.80
N ILE A 61 9.91 -12.70 9.02
CA ILE A 61 10.07 -11.93 10.24
C ILE A 61 11.45 -12.27 10.80
N SER A 62 12.25 -11.24 11.08
CA SER A 62 13.53 -11.38 11.77
C SER A 62 13.47 -10.58 13.07
N GLU A 63 13.42 -11.28 14.19
CA GLU A 63 13.49 -10.65 15.51
C GLU A 63 14.84 -9.99 15.73
N LYS A 64 15.93 -10.68 15.34
CA LYS A 64 17.31 -10.17 15.44
C LYS A 64 17.47 -8.82 14.75
N ASN A 65 16.95 -8.70 13.53
CA ASN A 65 17.08 -7.47 12.75
C ASN A 65 15.92 -6.50 12.98
N ARG A 66 14.87 -6.91 13.72
CA ARG A 66 13.61 -6.19 13.89
C ARG A 66 12.96 -5.80 12.56
N THR A 67 12.97 -6.71 11.60
CA THR A 67 12.45 -6.49 10.24
C THR A 67 11.31 -7.43 9.89
N LEU A 68 10.27 -6.87 9.26
CA LEU A 68 9.25 -7.61 8.51
C LEU A 68 9.48 -7.37 7.02
N SER A 69 9.61 -8.45 6.24
CA SER A 69 9.73 -8.40 4.79
C SER A 69 8.56 -9.12 4.15
N ILE A 70 7.92 -8.48 3.16
CA ILE A 70 6.84 -9.06 2.36
C ILE A 70 7.26 -8.94 0.90
N ARG A 71 7.34 -10.07 0.21
CA ARG A 71 7.76 -10.13 -1.19
C ARG A 71 6.78 -10.95 -2.01
N ASP A 72 6.21 -10.33 -3.04
CA ASP A 72 5.42 -11.01 -4.06
C ASP A 72 6.19 -11.15 -5.39
N ASN A 73 5.66 -11.98 -6.28
CA ASN A 73 6.08 -12.10 -7.67
C ASN A 73 5.02 -11.56 -8.65
N GLY A 74 4.22 -10.59 -8.21
CA GLY A 74 3.19 -9.97 -9.03
C GLY A 74 3.74 -8.91 -9.99
N ILE A 75 2.86 -8.04 -10.47
CA ILE A 75 3.13 -7.11 -11.57
C ILE A 75 4.09 -5.97 -11.19
N GLY A 76 4.18 -5.66 -9.89
CA GLY A 76 4.98 -4.57 -9.37
C GLY A 76 4.48 -3.17 -9.75
N VAL A 77 5.37 -2.18 -9.61
CA VAL A 77 5.09 -0.78 -9.92
C VAL A 77 6.16 -0.27 -10.88
N PRO A 78 5.79 0.32 -12.03
CA PRO A 78 6.75 0.97 -12.92
C PRO A 78 7.50 2.08 -12.20
N ALA A 79 8.81 2.21 -12.46
CA ALA A 79 9.68 3.17 -11.78
C ALA A 79 9.15 4.63 -11.84
N ALA A 80 8.57 5.02 -12.98
CA ALA A 80 7.99 6.34 -13.18
C ALA A 80 6.80 6.64 -12.25
N ASP A 81 6.09 5.61 -11.81
CA ASP A 81 4.86 5.75 -11.02
C ASP A 81 5.10 5.57 -9.51
N VAL A 82 6.29 5.11 -9.09
CA VAL A 82 6.56 4.73 -7.69
C VAL A 82 6.20 5.86 -6.72
N ALA A 83 6.67 7.09 -6.97
CA ALA A 83 6.42 8.21 -6.07
C ALA A 83 4.92 8.52 -5.94
N ALA A 84 4.22 8.65 -7.07
CA ALA A 84 2.79 8.94 -7.06
C ALA A 84 1.98 7.79 -6.43
N ARG A 85 2.33 6.54 -6.75
CA ARG A 85 1.58 5.37 -6.30
C ARG A 85 1.82 5.07 -4.83
N LEU A 86 3.00 5.40 -4.27
CA LEU A 86 3.31 5.18 -2.87
C LEU A 86 2.85 6.34 -1.96
N VAL A 87 3.03 7.59 -2.38
CA VAL A 87 2.87 8.76 -1.48
C VAL A 87 1.45 9.34 -1.49
N ASN A 88 0.69 9.21 -2.58
CA ASN A 88 -0.62 9.85 -2.69
C ASN A 88 -1.67 9.20 -1.78
N ILE A 89 -2.30 9.98 -0.90
CA ILE A 89 -3.30 9.48 0.06
C ILE A 89 -4.69 9.47 -0.57
N GLY A 90 -5.49 8.44 -0.30
CA GLY A 90 -6.90 8.42 -0.72
C GLY A 90 -7.13 8.11 -2.20
N MET A 91 -6.05 7.92 -2.96
CA MET A 91 -6.11 7.63 -4.39
C MET A 91 -5.88 6.13 -4.60
N SER A 92 -6.99 5.39 -4.66
CA SER A 92 -7.01 3.98 -5.05
C SER A 92 -7.39 3.87 -6.52
N ALA A 93 -6.59 3.16 -7.30
CA ALA A 93 -6.93 2.76 -8.67
C ALA A 93 -7.61 1.37 -8.71
N LYS A 94 -7.97 0.81 -7.55
CA LYS A 94 -8.53 -0.54 -7.41
C LYS A 94 -10.01 -0.57 -7.79
N ASN A 95 -10.40 -1.65 -8.46
CA ASN A 95 -11.80 -1.94 -8.75
C ASN A 95 -12.44 -2.63 -7.53
N LEU A 96 -13.52 -2.03 -7.00
CA LEU A 96 -14.22 -2.50 -5.80
C LEU A 96 -14.73 -3.96 -5.88
N GLU A 97 -14.97 -4.47 -7.09
CA GLU A 97 -15.51 -5.81 -7.32
C GLU A 97 -14.45 -6.91 -7.39
N THR A 98 -13.20 -6.56 -7.71
CA THR A 98 -12.16 -7.55 -8.03
C THR A 98 -10.91 -7.47 -7.16
N ASP A 99 -10.68 -6.34 -6.50
CA ASP A 99 -9.45 -6.06 -5.77
C ASP A 99 -9.71 -5.88 -4.27
N ALA A 100 -8.73 -6.21 -3.44
CA ALA A 100 -8.85 -6.11 -2.00
C ALA A 100 -8.60 -4.67 -1.50
N GLY A 101 -9.64 -4.05 -0.94
CA GLY A 101 -9.58 -2.72 -0.32
C GLY A 101 -9.66 -1.57 -1.34
N PHE A 102 -10.13 -0.39 -0.90
CA PHE A 102 -10.50 0.70 -1.82
C PHE A 102 -10.13 2.11 -1.34
N ARG A 103 -9.62 2.26 -0.12
CA ARG A 103 -9.35 3.58 0.48
C ARG A 103 -8.05 4.22 0.04
N GLY A 104 -7.13 3.49 -0.60
CA GLY A 104 -5.91 4.06 -1.17
C GLY A 104 -4.88 4.58 -0.16
N ILE A 105 -4.85 4.02 1.06
CA ILE A 105 -3.89 4.39 2.13
C ILE A 105 -3.15 3.19 2.74
N GLY A 106 -3.59 1.95 2.48
CA GLY A 106 -3.03 0.71 3.06
C GLY A 106 -1.52 0.53 2.89
N ARG A 107 -0.95 1.06 1.81
CA ARG A 107 0.50 1.02 1.56
C ARG A 107 1.34 1.87 2.53
N LEU A 108 0.71 2.79 3.25
CA LEU A 108 1.33 3.66 4.24
C LEU A 108 1.13 3.15 5.67
N ALA A 109 0.43 2.03 5.86
CA ALA A 109 0.09 1.49 7.19
C ALA A 109 1.32 1.24 8.08
N GLY A 110 2.47 0.90 7.49
CA GLY A 110 3.71 0.68 8.23
C GLY A 110 4.27 1.90 8.94
N ILE A 111 3.90 3.12 8.53
CA ILE A 111 4.33 4.36 9.22
C ILE A 111 3.89 4.36 10.68
N ALA A 112 2.79 3.69 11.03
CA ALA A 112 2.31 3.61 12.41
C ALA A 112 3.18 2.74 13.34
N TYR A 113 4.02 1.86 12.79
CA TYR A 113 4.72 0.82 13.56
C TYR A 113 6.20 0.67 13.26
N CYS A 114 6.68 1.22 12.14
CA CYS A 114 8.04 1.03 11.65
C CYS A 114 8.79 2.36 11.62
N ASP A 115 10.03 2.34 12.11
CA ASP A 115 10.93 3.50 12.01
C ASP A 115 11.29 3.81 10.55
N ARG A 116 11.20 2.82 9.65
CA ARG A 116 11.42 2.93 8.21
C ARG A 116 10.57 1.92 7.45
N VAL A 117 10.01 2.36 6.31
CA VAL A 117 9.25 1.54 5.35
C VAL A 117 9.90 1.65 3.98
#